data_AF-A0A1Y1MG89-F1
#
_entry.id   AF-A0A1Y1MG89-F1
#
_cell.length_a   1.000
_cell.length_b   1.000
_cell.length_c   1.000
_cell.angle_alpha   90.00
_cell.angle_beta   90.00
_cell.angle_gamma   90.00
#
_symmetry.space_group_name_H-M   'P 1'
#
loop_
_entity.id
_entity.type
_entity.pdbx_description
1 polymer ?
#
loop_
_entity_poly.entity_id
_entity_poly.type
_entity_poly.pdbx_seq_one_letter_code
_entity_poly.pdbx_strand_id
1 'polypeptide(L)'
;AEDYRQEVHAQIYACLAKNSVGSIHSKDVNVRAVVAQTYEVEADNEYVIRGNSAVMKCEVPSFVSDFVVVENWQDSRGNTYLPGSDYDSKYLVLPSGELHIRDVGPEDGYKTYQCRTKHRLTGETRLSATKGRLVIT
;
A
#
# COMPACT_ATOMS: atom_id res chain seq x y z
N ALA A 1 -21.12 -9.85 -2.12
CA ALA A 1 -20.97 -9.03 -3.35
C ALA A 1 -22.31 -8.84 -4.06
N GLU A 2 -23.20 -9.84 -4.00
CA GLU A 2 -24.48 -9.83 -4.74
C GLU A 2 -25.42 -8.69 -4.35
N ASP A 3 -25.37 -8.18 -3.11
CA ASP A 3 -26.21 -7.05 -2.67
C ASP A 3 -25.62 -5.66 -2.97
N TYR A 4 -24.46 -5.59 -3.63
CA TYR A 4 -23.84 -4.30 -3.95
C TYR A 4 -24.63 -3.57 -5.04
N ARG A 5 -25.08 -2.36 -4.72
CA ARG A 5 -25.82 -1.46 -5.62
C ARG A 5 -25.14 -0.12 -5.73
N GLN A 6 -24.68 0.25 -6.93
CA GLN A 6 -23.93 1.49 -7.16
C GLN A 6 -24.69 2.74 -6.70
N GLU A 7 -25.99 2.81 -6.97
CA GLU A 7 -26.86 3.94 -6.61
C GLU A 7 -27.00 4.17 -5.09
N VAL A 8 -26.72 3.15 -4.27
CA VAL A 8 -26.78 3.23 -2.81
C VAL A 8 -25.37 3.33 -2.21
N HIS A 9 -24.43 2.55 -2.74
CA HIS A 9 -23.12 2.31 -2.14
C HIS A 9 -22.01 3.21 -2.67
N ALA A 10 -22.23 3.93 -3.77
CA ALA A 10 -21.29 4.89 -4.34
C ALA A 10 -22.06 6.15 -4.75
N GLN A 11 -22.45 6.95 -3.76
CA GLN A 11 -23.33 8.09 -3.96
C GLN A 11 -23.05 9.24 -2.98
N ILE A 12 -23.40 10.46 -3.39
CA ILE A 12 -23.35 11.66 -2.56
C ILE A 12 -24.72 11.87 -1.91
N TYR A 13 -24.75 11.90 -0.57
CA TYR A 13 -25.95 12.13 0.23
C TYR A 13 -25.94 13.52 0.87
N ALA A 14 -27.11 14.04 1.20
CA ALA A 14 -27.26 15.22 2.04
C ALA A 14 -28.40 15.00 3.04
N CYS A 15 -28.23 15.50 4.27
CA CYS A 15 -29.24 15.44 5.31
C CYS A 15 -30.14 16.67 5.24
N LEU A 16 -31.46 16.47 5.24
CA LEU A 16 -32.47 17.52 5.28
C LEU A 16 -33.09 17.56 6.68
N ALA A 17 -32.88 18.67 7.40
CA ALA A 17 -33.57 18.95 8.65
C ALA A 17 -34.69 19.96 8.39
N LYS A 18 -35.94 19.63 8.77
CA LYS A 18 -37.13 20.46 8.51
C LYS A 18 -38.01 20.54 9.74
N ASN A 19 -38.51 21.74 10.02
CA ASN A 19 -39.55 21.99 11.02
C ASN A 19 -40.67 22.86 10.42
N SER A 20 -41.59 23.36 11.26
CA SER A 20 -42.70 24.21 10.84
C SER A 20 -42.28 25.59 10.29
N VAL A 21 -41.06 26.05 10.59
CA VAL A 21 -40.55 27.36 10.18
C VAL A 21 -39.75 27.29 8.88
N GLY A 22 -39.07 26.17 8.61
CA GLY A 22 -38.27 26.02 7.39
C GLY A 22 -37.46 24.74 7.34
N SER A 23 -36.51 24.71 6.41
CA SER A 23 -35.61 23.57 6.17
C SER A 23 -34.18 23.99 5.90
N ILE A 24 -33.23 23.17 6.34
CA ILE A 24 -31.80 23.32 6.07
C ILE A 24 -31.23 22.00 5.53
N HIS A 25 -30.26 22.10 4.62
CA HIS A 25 -29.47 20.96 4.13
C HIS A 25 -28.09 20.96 4.79
N SER A 26 -27.55 19.77 5.04
CA SER A 26 -26.16 19.59 5.43
C SER A 26 -25.20 19.84 4.27
N LYS A 27 -23.90 19.75 4.55
CA LYS A 27 -22.88 19.56 3.50
C LYS A 27 -23.09 18.20 2.83
N ASP A 28 -22.55 18.08 1.62
CA ASP A 28 -22.49 16.84 0.87
C ASP A 28 -21.67 15.78 1.62
N VAL A 29 -22.21 14.56 1.69
CA VAL A 29 -21.61 13.39 2.34
C VAL A 29 -21.33 12.35 1.27
N ASN A 30 -20.04 12.16 0.95
CA ASN A 30 -19.61 11.17 -0.03
C ASN A 30 -19.56 9.77 0.61
N VAL A 31 -20.50 8.90 0.23
CA VAL A 31 -20.56 7.51 0.70
C VAL A 31 -19.97 6.60 -0.37
N ARG A 32 -18.88 5.92 -0.01
CA ARG A 32 -18.22 4.89 -0.83
C ARG A 32 -18.06 3.61 -0.02
N ALA A 33 -19.03 2.72 -0.13
CA ALA A 33 -18.90 1.35 0.36
C ALA A 33 -18.10 0.53 -0.65
N VAL A 34 -17.22 -0.32 -0.14
CA VAL A 34 -16.28 -1.13 -0.93
C VAL A 34 -16.48 -2.57 -0.52
N VAL A 35 -16.73 -3.44 -1.51
CA VAL A 35 -16.85 -4.88 -1.26
C VAL A 35 -15.45 -5.41 -0.97
N ALA A 36 -15.32 -6.14 0.14
CA ALA A 36 -14.08 -6.86 0.44
C ALA A 36 -13.84 -7.91 -0.64
N GLN A 37 -12.82 -7.67 -1.47
CA GLN A 37 -12.35 -8.61 -2.49
C GLN A 37 -10.94 -9.07 -2.09
N THR A 38 -10.64 -10.33 -2.38
CA THR A 38 -9.30 -10.87 -2.19
C THR A 38 -8.35 -10.22 -3.18
N TYR A 39 -7.19 -9.77 -2.68
CA TYR A 39 -6.12 -9.22 -3.50
C TYR A 39 -4.81 -9.90 -3.16
N GLU A 40 -3.93 -9.98 -4.14
CA GLU A 40 -2.55 -10.43 -3.98
C GLU A 40 -1.63 -9.28 -4.41
N VAL A 41 -0.49 -9.17 -3.74
CA VAL A 41 0.53 -8.16 -4.03
C VAL A 41 1.83 -8.87 -4.31
N GLU A 42 2.64 -8.30 -5.18
CA GLU A 42 3.89 -8.91 -5.63
C GLU A 42 5.08 -7.99 -5.36
N ALA A 43 6.25 -8.56 -5.10
CA ALA A 43 7.50 -7.81 -5.02
C ALA A 43 8.39 -8.27 -6.17
N ASP A 44 8.65 -7.36 -7.11
CA ASP A 44 9.40 -7.65 -8.32
C ASP A 44 10.91 -7.61 -8.10
N ASN A 45 11.64 -8.23 -9.04
CA ASN A 45 13.09 -8.12 -9.09
C ASN A 45 13.48 -6.76 -9.67
N GLU A 46 14.42 -6.10 -9.01
CA GLU A 46 14.93 -4.80 -9.46
C GLU A 46 16.35 -4.97 -10.00
N TYR A 47 16.64 -4.33 -11.14
CA TYR A 47 17.95 -4.39 -11.79
C TYR A 47 18.70 -3.09 -11.52
N VAL A 48 19.88 -3.20 -10.93
CA VAL A 48 20.63 -2.03 -10.47
C VAL A 48 22.12 -2.20 -10.76
N ILE A 49 22.76 -1.11 -11.14
CA ILE A 49 24.22 -1.08 -11.31
C ILE A 49 24.87 -0.91 -9.94
N ARG A 50 25.94 -1.65 -9.67
CA ARG A 50 26.69 -1.54 -8.41
C ARG A 50 27.02 -0.08 -8.06
N GLY A 51 26.78 0.30 -6.80
CA GLY A 51 27.02 1.65 -6.27
C GLY A 51 25.86 2.64 -6.47
N ASN A 52 24.87 2.30 -7.32
CA ASN A 52 23.66 3.10 -7.43
C ASN A 52 22.68 2.78 -6.28
N SER A 53 21.67 3.63 -6.13
CA SER A 53 20.50 3.31 -5.31
C SER A 53 19.53 2.42 -6.06
N ALA A 54 18.87 1.50 -5.35
CA ALA A 54 17.74 0.73 -5.84
C ALA A 54 16.44 1.15 -5.16
N VAL A 55 15.32 0.96 -5.85
CA VAL A 55 13.97 1.19 -5.32
C VAL A 55 13.15 -0.07 -5.55
N MET A 56 12.92 -0.83 -4.48
CA MET A 56 12.04 -2.01 -4.52
C MET A 56 10.58 -1.57 -4.46
N LYS A 57 9.78 -2.04 -5.40
CA LYS A 57 8.34 -1.74 -5.49
C LYS A 57 7.50 -2.92 -5.04
N CYS A 58 6.42 -2.60 -4.35
CA CYS A 58 5.37 -3.55 -3.99
C CYS A 58 4.21 -3.31 -4.96
N GLU A 59 3.98 -4.24 -5.87
CA GLU A 59 2.94 -4.14 -6.88
C GLU A 59 1.58 -4.39 -6.24
N VAL A 60 0.87 -3.30 -5.98
CA VAL A 60 -0.49 -3.30 -5.45
C VAL A 60 -1.47 -3.13 -6.62
N PRO A 61 -2.41 -4.06 -6.84
CA PRO A 61 -3.36 -3.94 -7.93
C PRO A 61 -4.17 -2.64 -7.85
N SER A 62 -4.35 -1.97 -9.00
CA SER A 62 -4.95 -0.63 -9.07
C SER A 62 -6.35 -0.56 -8.46
N PHE A 63 -7.16 -1.62 -8.60
CA PHE A 63 -8.53 -1.68 -8.07
C PHE A 63 -8.63 -1.65 -6.53
N VAL A 64 -7.54 -1.91 -5.80
CA VAL A 64 -7.45 -1.84 -4.33
C VAL A 64 -6.46 -0.78 -3.83
N SER A 65 -5.71 -0.12 -4.72
CA SER A 65 -4.68 0.86 -4.38
C SER A 65 -5.15 2.02 -3.49
N ASP A 66 -6.42 2.45 -3.63
CA ASP A 66 -7.04 3.48 -2.78
C ASP A 66 -7.18 3.06 -1.30
N PHE A 67 -7.09 1.76 -1.01
CA PHE A 67 -7.40 1.18 0.30
C PHE A 67 -6.25 0.37 0.89
N VAL A 68 -5.25 0.00 0.08
CA VAL A 68 -4.11 -0.81 0.50
C VAL A 68 -2.88 0.08 0.59
N VAL A 69 -2.20 0.02 1.73
CA VAL A 69 -0.92 0.72 1.96
C VAL A 69 0.16 -0.27 2.34
N VAL A 70 1.41 0.02 1.99
CA VAL A 70 2.56 -0.75 2.47
C VAL A 70 2.81 -0.38 3.95
N GLU A 71 2.73 -1.38 4.83
CA GLU A 71 2.95 -1.23 6.27
C GLU A 71 4.44 -1.32 6.62
N ASN A 72 5.17 -2.25 5.97
CA ASN A 72 6.61 -2.43 6.13
C ASN A 72 7.19 -3.30 5.01
N TRP A 73 8.51 -3.31 4.94
CA TRP A 73 9.28 -4.29 4.19
C TRP A 73 10.02 -5.23 5.13
N GLN A 74 10.18 -6.48 4.73
CA GLN A 74 10.96 -7.47 5.47
C GLN A 74 11.96 -8.16 4.53
N ASP A 75 13.18 -8.42 5.02
CA ASP A 75 14.20 -9.16 4.26
C ASP A 75 14.29 -10.64 4.69
N SER A 76 14.99 -11.44 3.88
CA SER A 76 15.23 -12.86 4.17
C SER A 76 16.12 -13.13 5.38
N ARG A 77 16.73 -12.10 5.99
CA ARG A 77 17.52 -12.22 7.22
C ARG A 77 16.70 -11.92 8.48
N GLY A 78 15.42 -11.58 8.32
CA GLY A 78 14.52 -11.27 9.44
C GLY A 78 14.51 -9.79 9.83
N ASN A 79 15.17 -8.91 9.06
CA ASN A 79 15.09 -7.47 9.30
C ASN A 79 13.73 -6.94 8.84
N THR A 80 13.18 -5.99 9.58
CA THR A 80 11.93 -5.31 9.25
C THR A 80 12.18 -3.81 9.14
N TYR A 81 11.80 -3.23 8.01
CA TYR A 81 11.97 -1.82 7.67
C TYR A 81 10.61 -1.12 7.72
N LEU A 82 10.46 -0.17 8.66
CA LEU A 82 9.24 0.60 8.87
C LEU A 82 9.32 1.99 8.18
N PRO A 83 8.20 2.52 7.69
CA PRO A 83 8.12 3.91 7.21
C PRO A 83 8.61 4.93 8.25
N GLY A 84 9.34 5.94 7.80
CA GLY A 84 9.81 7.05 8.64
C GLY A 84 11.09 6.79 9.44
N SER A 85 11.63 5.57 9.39
CA SER A 85 12.92 5.21 10.00
C SER A 85 13.98 5.00 8.92
N ASP A 86 15.17 5.55 9.13
CA ASP A 86 16.36 5.27 8.31
C ASP A 86 17.20 4.20 9.04
N TYR A 87 17.40 3.04 8.40
CA TYR A 87 18.11 1.90 8.97
C TYR A 87 19.51 1.81 8.35
N ASP A 88 20.54 1.87 9.21
CA ASP A 88 21.95 1.83 8.84
C ASP A 88 22.37 2.89 7.79
N SER A 89 21.59 3.98 7.65
CA SER A 89 21.74 4.96 6.57
C SER A 89 21.63 4.36 5.17
N LYS A 90 21.18 3.11 5.05
CA LYS A 90 21.16 2.31 3.82
C LYS A 90 19.74 2.01 3.36
N TYR A 91 18.84 1.66 4.28
CA TYR A 91 17.47 1.27 3.98
C TYR A 91 16.48 2.31 4.47
N LEU A 92 15.60 2.78 3.58
CA LEU A 92 14.56 3.74 3.89
C LEU A 92 13.27 3.34 3.19
N VAL A 93 12.17 3.21 3.93
CA VAL A 93 10.83 3.05 3.32
C VAL A 93 10.26 4.44 3.04
N LEU A 94 10.00 4.71 1.76
CA LEU A 94 9.46 5.99 1.29
C LEU A 94 7.99 6.15 1.72
N PRO A 95 7.48 7.39 1.84
CA PRO A 95 6.07 7.63 2.16
C PRO A 95 5.07 7.00 1.18
N SER A 96 5.49 6.77 -0.06
CA SER A 96 4.73 6.08 -1.11
C SER A 96 4.76 4.55 -0.99
N GLY A 97 5.58 3.99 -0.10
CA GLY A 97 5.60 2.57 0.25
C GLY A 97 6.74 1.75 -0.36
N GLU A 98 7.56 2.34 -1.23
CA GLU A 98 8.74 1.66 -1.80
C GLU A 98 9.88 1.55 -0.78
N LEU A 99 10.71 0.51 -0.91
CA LEU A 99 11.94 0.39 -0.14
C LEU A 99 13.11 0.91 -0.96
N HIS A 100 13.66 2.04 -0.53
CA HIS A 100 14.85 2.66 -1.09
C HIS A 100 16.11 2.10 -0.42
N ILE A 101 17.05 1.61 -1.23
CA ILE A 101 18.31 1.01 -0.79
C ILE A 101 19.46 1.83 -1.39
N ARG A 102 20.24 2.49 -0.53
CA ARG A 102 21.41 3.30 -0.93
C ARG A 102 22.63 2.43 -1.15
N ASP A 103 23.50 2.88 -2.06
CA ASP A 103 24.83 2.32 -2.33
C ASP A 103 24.79 0.78 -2.39
N VAL A 104 24.09 0.26 -3.41
CA VAL A 104 23.85 -1.17 -3.56
C VAL A 104 25.16 -1.90 -3.82
N GLY A 105 25.46 -2.87 -2.96
CA GLY A 105 26.62 -3.73 -3.05
C GLY A 105 26.24 -5.19 -3.31
N PRO A 106 27.22 -6.04 -3.71
CA PRO A 106 26.98 -7.46 -3.97
C PRO A 106 26.28 -8.20 -2.83
N GLU A 107 26.47 -7.75 -1.58
CA GLU A 107 25.84 -8.29 -0.39
C GLU A 107 24.31 -8.16 -0.38
N ASP A 108 23.77 -7.11 -1.00
CA ASP A 108 22.33 -6.87 -1.07
C ASP A 108 21.65 -7.79 -2.10
N GLY A 109 22.39 -8.24 -3.12
CA GLY A 109 21.91 -9.19 -4.12
C GLY A 109 21.62 -10.59 -3.57
N TYR A 110 22.17 -10.93 -2.39
CA TYR A 110 21.87 -12.18 -1.68
C TYR A 110 20.62 -12.08 -0.79
N LYS A 111 20.03 -10.90 -0.63
CA LYS A 111 18.80 -10.71 0.13
C LYS A 111 17.60 -10.79 -0.79
N THR A 112 16.51 -11.33 -0.26
CA THR A 112 15.18 -11.19 -0.88
C THR A 112 14.31 -10.32 0.01
N TYR A 113 13.48 -9.49 -0.60
CA TYR A 113 12.64 -8.50 0.05
C TYR A 113 11.18 -8.83 -0.20
N GLN A 114 10.37 -8.70 0.84
CA GLN A 114 8.94 -8.96 0.81
C GLN A 114 8.24 -7.75 1.43
N CYS A 115 7.18 -7.25 0.80
CA CYS A 115 6.38 -6.18 1.38
C CYS A 115 5.22 -6.77 2.20
N ARG A 116 4.86 -6.08 3.28
CA ARG A 116 3.63 -6.30 4.02
C ARG A 116 2.69 -5.15 3.74
N THR A 117 1.48 -5.46 3.30
CA THR A 117 0.43 -4.49 3.01
C THR A 117 -0.71 -4.60 4.01
N LYS A 118 -1.45 -3.50 4.16
CA LYS A 118 -2.60 -3.40 5.07
C LYS A 118 -3.77 -2.72 4.37
N HIS A 119 -4.92 -3.36 4.40
CA HIS A 119 -6.15 -2.82 3.83
C HIS A 119 -6.87 -1.95 4.88
N ARG A 120 -6.96 -0.64 4.66
CA ARG A 120 -7.43 0.35 5.66
C ARG A 120 -8.90 0.21 6.06
N LEU A 121 -9.73 -0.41 5.22
CA LEU A 121 -11.17 -0.59 5.52
C LEU A 121 -11.45 -1.88 6.30
N THR A 122 -10.72 -2.95 6.03
CA THR A 122 -10.94 -4.27 6.67
C THR A 122 -9.95 -4.54 7.80
N GLY A 123 -8.82 -3.81 7.84
CA GLY A 123 -7.71 -4.03 8.78
C GLY A 123 -6.82 -5.23 8.45
N GLU A 124 -7.15 -6.01 7.41
CA GLU A 124 -6.42 -7.21 7.03
C GLU A 124 -5.02 -6.86 6.52
N THR A 125 -4.01 -7.61 6.98
CA THR A 125 -2.63 -7.50 6.51
C THR A 125 -2.23 -8.70 5.68
N ARG A 126 -1.52 -8.47 4.56
CA ARG A 126 -1.02 -9.53 3.66
C ARG A 126 0.44 -9.32 3.33
N LEU A 127 1.19 -10.40 3.25
CA LEU A 127 2.54 -10.41 2.67
C LEU A 127 2.45 -10.57 1.15
N SER A 128 3.43 -10.05 0.42
CA SER A 128 3.50 -10.28 -1.02
C SER A 128 3.65 -11.77 -1.34
N ALA A 129 2.97 -12.21 -2.40
CA ALA A 129 3.02 -13.58 -2.89
C ALA A 129 4.44 -13.95 -3.36
N THR A 130 5.14 -12.99 -3.95
CA THR A 130 6.53 -13.11 -4.41
C THR A 130 7.49 -12.36 -3.48
N LYS A 131 8.77 -12.73 -3.56
CA LYS A 131 9.88 -12.01 -2.92
C LYS A 131 10.80 -11.48 -4.02
N GLY A 132 11.00 -10.17 -4.04
CA GLY A 132 11.87 -9.50 -5.00
C GLY A 132 13.33 -9.62 -4.58
N ARG A 133 14.24 -9.65 -5.53
CA ARG A 133 15.70 -9.55 -5.28
C ARG A 133 16.31 -8.44 -6.13
N LEU A 134 17.46 -7.95 -5.69
CA LEU A 134 18.30 -7.07 -6.50
C LEU A 134 19.15 -7.91 -7.44
N VAL A 135 19.07 -7.64 -8.73
CA VAL A 135 19.96 -8.19 -9.76
C VAL A 135 20.99 -7.11 -10.08
N ILE A 136 22.21 -7.34 -9.61
CA ILE A 136 23.29 -6.36 -9.68
C ILE A 136 24.13 -6.61 -10.92
N THR A 137 24.28 -5.59 -11.77
CA THR A 137 25.09 -5.61 -12.99
C THR A 137 26.33 -4.73 -12.88
#